data_AF-A0A7G5ZIE8-F1
#
_entry.id   AF-A0A7G5ZIE8-F1
#
_cell.length_a   1.000
_cell.length_b   1.000
_cell.length_c   1.000
_cell.angle_alpha   90.00
_cell.angle_beta   90.00
_cell.angle_gamma   90.00
#
_symmetry.space_group_name_H-M   'P 1'
#
loop_
_entity.id
_entity.type
_entity.pdbx_description
1 polymer ?
#
loop_
_entity_poly.entity_id
_entity_poly.type
_entity_poly.pdbx_seq_one_letter_code
_entity_poly.pdbx_strand_id
1 'polypeptide(L)'
;MNGTGVNPNGAGSGTPFLDNNCNANNTTIRLTTANARAAGLLDANNPLVDGSVSFSNLFTWDFDAANGVDSNAFDFVGVATHEIGHALGFVSGVDTLDLNRSGNFSDAAFTYIAPADLFRCSDESKFAGADLDFAADSRDKFFSLDNCDSKLAPFSEGRTWGDGQQASHWKDNMHIGILDPTAGRGEVLAISKLDIQLYDAIGWNAVPEPASIALFGLGLAGVVGLRRRRK
;
A
#
# COMPACT_ATOMS: atom_id res chain seq x y z
N MET A 1 -1.61 -5.54 -19.07
CA MET A 1 -2.62 -4.53 -18.66
C MET A 1 -3.97 -4.79 -19.31
N ASN A 2 -5.05 -4.12 -18.91
CA ASN A 2 -6.37 -4.19 -19.56
C ASN A 2 -7.00 -2.80 -19.70
N GLY A 3 -8.23 -2.72 -20.23
CA GLY A 3 -9.04 -1.50 -20.15
C GLY A 3 -8.62 -0.31 -21.01
N THR A 4 -7.64 -0.46 -21.90
CA THR A 4 -7.17 0.63 -22.77
C THR A 4 -8.01 0.75 -24.06
N GLY A 5 -8.00 1.92 -24.68
CA GLY A 5 -8.63 2.17 -25.99
C GLY A 5 -7.96 1.44 -27.14
N VAL A 6 -6.72 0.99 -26.96
CA VAL A 6 -5.95 0.21 -27.95
C VAL A 6 -5.89 -1.28 -27.59
N ASN A 7 -6.71 -1.75 -26.66
CA ASN A 7 -6.71 -3.15 -26.25
C ASN A 7 -7.05 -4.05 -27.47
N PRO A 8 -6.22 -5.07 -27.78
CA PRO A 8 -6.43 -5.97 -28.93
C PRO A 8 -7.78 -6.71 -28.92
N ASN A 9 -8.40 -6.85 -27.76
CA ASN A 9 -9.72 -7.46 -27.58
C ASN A 9 -10.88 -6.46 -27.73
N GLY A 10 -10.59 -5.25 -28.21
CA GLY A 10 -11.54 -4.14 -28.35
C GLY A 10 -11.33 -3.06 -27.29
N ALA A 11 -11.62 -1.81 -27.67
CA ALA A 11 -11.46 -0.64 -26.80
C ALA A 11 -12.19 -0.82 -25.45
N GLY A 12 -11.48 -0.60 -24.35
CA GLY A 12 -12.00 -0.75 -22.99
C GLY A 12 -12.22 -2.20 -22.54
N SER A 13 -11.77 -3.20 -23.33
CA SER A 13 -11.93 -4.60 -22.97
C SER A 13 -11.24 -4.94 -21.64
N GLY A 14 -11.91 -5.78 -20.85
CA GLY A 14 -11.41 -6.24 -19.55
C GLY A 14 -10.43 -7.38 -19.68
N THR A 15 -10.36 -8.01 -20.85
CA THR A 15 -9.38 -9.04 -21.16
C THR A 15 -7.99 -8.41 -21.17
N PRO A 16 -7.10 -8.82 -20.26
CA PRO A 16 -5.74 -8.32 -20.25
C PRO A 16 -4.95 -8.76 -21.48
N PHE A 17 -3.97 -7.96 -21.85
CA PHE A 17 -2.99 -8.28 -22.86
C PHE A 17 -1.58 -7.94 -22.35
N LEU A 18 -0.58 -8.60 -22.92
CA LEU A 18 0.82 -8.26 -22.70
C LEU A 18 1.12 -6.96 -23.44
N ASP A 19 1.41 -5.90 -22.68
CA ASP A 19 1.85 -4.63 -23.23
C ASP A 19 3.38 -4.58 -23.18
N ASN A 20 4.00 -4.77 -24.34
CA ASN A 20 5.45 -4.86 -24.50
C ASN A 20 5.92 -4.06 -25.73
N ASN A 21 5.24 -2.96 -26.04
CA ASN A 21 5.50 -2.16 -27.23
C ASN A 21 6.53 -1.02 -27.00
N CYS A 22 7.13 -0.96 -25.81
CA CYS A 22 8.18 -0.03 -25.41
C CYS A 22 7.78 1.45 -25.49
N ASN A 23 6.49 1.74 -25.36
CA ASN A 23 5.99 3.11 -25.32
C ASN A 23 6.27 3.77 -23.95
N ALA A 24 5.64 4.92 -23.69
CA ALA A 24 5.83 5.68 -22.46
C ALA A 24 5.52 4.87 -21.19
N ASN A 25 4.42 4.11 -21.14
CA ASN A 25 4.07 3.38 -19.91
C ASN A 25 4.95 2.14 -19.67
N ASN A 26 5.74 1.67 -20.64
CA ASN A 26 6.76 0.63 -20.41
C ASN A 26 8.14 1.21 -20.03
N THR A 27 8.32 2.53 -20.06
CA THR A 27 9.64 3.18 -19.89
C THR A 27 9.66 4.23 -18.78
N THR A 28 8.54 4.43 -18.08
CA THR A 28 8.43 5.42 -17.00
C THR A 28 7.77 4.82 -15.77
N ILE A 29 8.33 5.16 -14.60
CA ILE A 29 7.71 4.95 -13.29
C ILE A 29 7.30 6.32 -12.76
N ARG A 30 6.09 6.42 -12.20
CA ARG A 30 5.60 7.62 -11.54
C ARG A 30 5.83 7.51 -10.04
N LEU A 31 6.72 8.37 -9.54
CA LEU A 31 7.06 8.41 -8.13
C LEU A 31 6.23 9.47 -7.39
N THR A 32 5.79 9.13 -6.18
CA THR A 32 5.43 10.15 -5.18
C THR A 32 6.70 10.86 -4.70
N THR A 33 6.57 12.03 -4.08
CA THR A 33 7.71 12.69 -3.42
C THR A 33 8.30 11.81 -2.31
N ALA A 34 7.46 11.02 -1.65
CA ALA A 34 7.85 10.09 -0.59
C ALA A 34 8.72 8.94 -1.15
N ASN A 35 8.28 8.30 -2.24
CA ASN A 35 9.10 7.28 -2.91
C ASN A 35 10.40 7.87 -3.47
N ALA A 36 10.36 9.08 -4.02
CA ALA A 36 11.56 9.74 -4.52
C ALA A 36 12.56 10.01 -3.38
N ARG A 37 12.10 10.41 -2.18
CA ARG A 37 12.93 10.54 -0.99
C ARG A 37 13.51 9.19 -0.54
N ALA A 38 12.65 8.18 -0.44
CA ALA A 38 13.05 6.84 -0.02
C ALA A 38 14.13 6.25 -0.94
N ALA A 39 14.00 6.47 -2.25
CA ALA A 39 14.98 6.06 -3.26
C ALA A 39 16.23 6.97 -3.35
N GLY A 40 16.32 8.05 -2.55
CA GLY A 40 17.43 9.01 -2.59
C GLY A 40 17.47 9.89 -3.86
N LEU A 41 16.37 9.93 -4.63
CA LEU A 41 16.21 10.77 -5.81
C LEU A 41 15.76 12.19 -5.46
N LEU A 42 15.18 12.37 -4.28
CA LEU A 42 14.83 13.66 -3.69
C LEU A 42 15.54 13.82 -2.35
N ASP A 43 16.11 14.98 -2.09
CA ASP A 43 16.78 15.28 -0.82
C ASP A 43 15.81 15.08 0.36
N ALA A 44 16.27 14.41 1.42
CA ALA A 44 15.44 14.09 2.58
C ALA A 44 14.91 15.35 3.30
N ASN A 45 15.62 16.48 3.22
CA ASN A 45 15.22 17.76 3.78
C ASN A 45 14.50 18.67 2.77
N ASN A 46 14.16 18.15 1.58
CA ASN A 46 13.40 18.92 0.61
C ASN A 46 12.01 19.31 1.20
N PRO A 47 11.61 20.59 1.10
CA PRO A 47 10.42 21.09 1.80
C PRO A 47 9.09 20.69 1.15
N LEU A 48 9.08 19.96 0.04
CA LEU A 48 7.85 19.44 -0.56
C LEU A 48 7.12 18.53 0.42
N VAL A 49 5.80 18.62 0.45
CA VAL A 49 4.93 17.83 1.33
C VAL A 49 4.57 16.51 0.65
N ASP A 50 4.64 15.39 1.39
CA ASP A 50 4.35 14.03 0.87
C ASP A 50 2.87 13.68 0.77
N GLY A 51 2.05 14.33 1.58
CA GLY A 51 0.61 14.11 1.58
C GLY A 51 -0.07 14.99 2.61
N SER A 52 -1.40 14.98 2.55
CA SER A 52 -2.26 15.62 3.55
C SER A 52 -3.31 14.61 3.97
N VAL A 53 -3.45 14.41 5.27
CA VAL A 53 -4.47 13.53 5.84
C VAL A 53 -5.48 14.39 6.60
N SER A 54 -6.77 14.08 6.47
CA SER A 54 -7.85 14.77 7.16
C SER A 54 -8.85 13.74 7.69
N PHE A 55 -9.15 13.83 8.98
CA PHE A 55 -10.11 12.94 9.63
C PHE A 55 -11.44 13.65 9.83
N SER A 56 -12.52 12.90 9.61
CA SER A 56 -13.86 13.38 9.91
C SER A 56 -14.09 13.47 11.41
N ASN A 57 -14.78 14.51 11.85
CA ASN A 57 -15.27 14.66 13.23
C ASN A 57 -16.64 14.00 13.46
N LEU A 58 -17.18 13.30 12.45
CA LEU A 58 -18.47 12.60 12.52
C LEU A 58 -18.34 11.17 13.07
N PHE A 59 -17.12 10.64 13.16
CA PHE A 59 -16.86 9.30 13.68
C PHE A 59 -16.49 9.35 15.16
N THR A 60 -16.86 8.29 15.89
CA THR A 60 -16.34 8.04 17.23
C THR A 60 -14.94 7.44 17.09
N TRP A 61 -13.96 8.10 17.69
CA TRP A 61 -12.55 7.71 17.64
C TRP A 61 -12.09 7.21 19.00
N ASP A 62 -11.39 6.07 18.99
CA ASP A 62 -10.55 5.63 20.08
C ASP A 62 -9.10 6.07 19.80
N PHE A 63 -8.46 6.74 20.76
CA PHE A 63 -7.11 7.28 20.59
C PHE A 63 -6.03 6.42 21.28
N ASP A 64 -6.42 5.33 21.96
CA ASP A 64 -5.50 4.45 22.66
C ASP A 64 -5.88 2.97 22.48
N ALA A 65 -5.41 2.37 21.39
CA ALA A 65 -5.64 0.96 21.10
C ALA A 65 -4.92 -0.01 22.06
N ALA A 66 -4.09 0.46 22.99
CA ALA A 66 -3.30 -0.41 23.87
C ALA A 66 -4.15 -1.21 24.86
N ASN A 67 -5.39 -0.78 25.12
CA ASN A 67 -6.35 -1.47 25.98
C ASN A 67 -7.51 -2.12 25.18
N GLY A 68 -7.38 -2.20 23.86
CA GLY A 68 -8.46 -2.55 22.93
C GLY A 68 -9.06 -1.31 22.28
N VAL A 69 -10.08 -1.51 21.46
CA VAL A 69 -10.86 -0.42 20.82
C VAL A 69 -12.32 -0.63 21.16
N ASP A 70 -12.99 0.42 21.61
CA ASP A 70 -14.41 0.35 21.93
C ASP A 70 -15.25 -0.13 20.74
N SER A 71 -16.24 -0.99 20.98
CA SER A 71 -17.04 -1.63 19.93
C SER A 71 -17.83 -0.66 19.02
N ASN A 72 -17.99 0.59 19.44
CA ASN A 72 -18.64 1.64 18.67
C ASN A 72 -17.66 2.67 18.07
N ALA A 73 -16.36 2.55 18.33
CA ALA A 73 -15.31 3.48 17.93
C ALA A 73 -14.39 2.85 16.87
N PHE A 74 -13.73 3.69 16.09
CA PHE A 74 -12.63 3.30 15.21
C PHE A 74 -11.29 3.57 15.89
N ASP A 75 -10.30 2.71 15.62
CA ASP A 75 -8.91 2.94 16.02
C ASP A 75 -8.32 4.15 15.29
N PHE A 76 -8.21 5.28 15.95
CA PHE A 76 -7.66 6.49 15.34
C PHE A 76 -6.18 6.33 15.02
N VAL A 77 -5.39 5.69 15.90
CA VAL A 77 -3.95 5.53 15.69
C VAL A 77 -3.71 4.58 14.52
N GLY A 78 -4.45 3.50 14.45
CA GLY A 78 -4.45 2.55 13.35
C GLY A 78 -4.84 3.18 12.01
N VAL A 79 -5.98 3.87 11.94
CA VAL A 79 -6.44 4.54 10.71
C VAL A 79 -5.46 5.65 10.31
N ALA A 80 -4.93 6.43 11.27
CA ALA A 80 -3.92 7.43 10.93
C ALA A 80 -2.63 6.82 10.39
N THR A 81 -2.22 5.66 10.92
CA THR A 81 -1.07 4.91 10.40
C THR A 81 -1.32 4.40 8.99
N HIS A 82 -2.53 3.92 8.70
CA HIS A 82 -2.96 3.52 7.36
C HIS A 82 -2.84 4.67 6.36
N GLU A 83 -3.41 5.84 6.67
CA GLU A 83 -3.39 7.01 5.80
C GLU A 83 -1.96 7.56 5.58
N ILE A 84 -1.14 7.54 6.64
CA ILE A 84 0.29 7.86 6.53
C ILE A 84 0.98 6.86 5.59
N GLY A 85 0.57 5.60 5.61
CA GLY A 85 1.09 4.58 4.70
C GLY A 85 0.91 4.93 3.21
N HIS A 86 -0.28 5.40 2.83
CA HIS A 86 -0.49 5.93 1.48
C HIS A 86 0.41 7.14 1.18
N ALA A 87 0.54 8.07 2.13
CA ALA A 87 1.43 9.22 1.97
C ALA A 87 2.91 8.82 1.81
N LEU A 88 3.33 7.70 2.41
CA LEU A 88 4.67 7.12 2.26
C LEU A 88 4.87 6.37 0.93
N GLY A 89 3.81 6.21 0.13
CA GLY A 89 3.88 5.70 -1.23
C GLY A 89 3.38 4.27 -1.41
N PHE A 90 2.59 3.73 -0.48
CA PHE A 90 1.75 2.57 -0.77
C PHE A 90 0.58 3.03 -1.65
N VAL A 91 0.84 3.13 -2.94
CA VAL A 91 -0.12 3.58 -3.97
C VAL A 91 0.03 2.71 -5.21
N SER A 92 -1.03 2.64 -6.03
CA SER A 92 -1.03 1.88 -7.28
C SER A 92 -1.56 2.73 -8.42
N GLY A 93 -0.89 2.67 -9.58
CA GLY A 93 -1.38 3.23 -10.82
C GLY A 93 -2.61 2.49 -11.36
N VAL A 94 -2.86 1.27 -10.90
CA VAL A 94 -4.03 0.48 -11.28
C VAL A 94 -5.33 1.18 -10.87
N ASP A 95 -5.34 1.98 -9.80
CA ASP A 95 -6.51 2.80 -9.45
C ASP A 95 -6.85 3.82 -10.54
N THR A 96 -5.83 4.42 -11.18
CA THR A 96 -6.04 5.33 -12.31
C THR A 96 -6.52 4.57 -13.54
N LEU A 97 -5.95 3.39 -13.82
CA LEU A 97 -6.38 2.52 -14.91
C LEU A 97 -7.86 2.12 -14.77
N ASP A 98 -8.22 1.62 -13.58
CA ASP A 98 -9.55 1.13 -13.24
C ASP A 98 -10.63 2.19 -13.45
N LEU A 99 -10.40 3.40 -12.92
CA LEU A 99 -11.33 4.53 -13.04
C LEU A 99 -11.48 5.04 -14.48
N ASN A 100 -10.44 4.92 -15.31
CA ASN A 100 -10.41 5.52 -16.65
C ASN A 100 -10.65 4.52 -17.79
N ARG A 101 -11.02 3.28 -17.47
CA ARG A 101 -11.25 2.22 -18.46
C ARG A 101 -12.29 2.57 -19.55
N SER A 102 -13.29 3.38 -19.21
CA SER A 102 -14.30 3.86 -20.16
C SER A 102 -13.86 5.06 -21.02
N GLY A 103 -12.67 5.63 -20.74
CA GLY A 103 -12.18 6.85 -21.38
C GLY A 103 -11.51 6.66 -22.74
N ASN A 104 -11.37 5.42 -23.22
CA ASN A 104 -10.74 5.09 -24.51
C ASN A 104 -9.30 5.65 -24.64
N PHE A 105 -8.56 5.73 -23.53
CA PHE A 105 -7.18 6.20 -23.52
C PHE A 105 -6.22 5.15 -24.08
N SER A 106 -5.18 5.57 -24.81
CA SER A 106 -4.09 4.67 -25.19
C SER A 106 -3.43 4.08 -23.95
N ASP A 107 -2.92 2.87 -24.07
CA ASP A 107 -1.91 2.29 -23.16
C ASP A 107 -0.82 3.29 -22.75
N ALA A 108 -0.21 3.98 -23.73
CA ALA A 108 0.86 4.96 -23.52
C ALA A 108 0.48 6.13 -22.59
N ALA A 109 -0.82 6.38 -22.36
CA ALA A 109 -1.27 7.41 -21.44
C ALA A 109 -1.20 6.96 -19.96
N PHE A 110 -1.17 5.66 -19.69
CA PHE A 110 -1.14 5.08 -18.34
C PHE A 110 0.28 5.03 -17.76
N THR A 111 0.99 6.16 -17.80
CA THR A 111 2.34 6.35 -17.21
C THR A 111 2.32 6.48 -15.68
N TYR A 112 1.34 5.85 -15.03
CA TYR A 112 1.06 5.97 -13.59
C TYR A 112 1.59 4.79 -12.78
N ILE A 113 2.42 3.92 -13.37
CA ILE A 113 3.03 2.78 -12.69
C ILE A 113 3.79 3.29 -11.47
N ALA A 114 3.29 2.95 -10.29
CA ALA A 114 3.89 3.31 -9.01
C ALA A 114 4.93 2.26 -8.60
N PRO A 115 5.86 2.56 -7.69
CA PRO A 115 6.85 1.59 -7.21
C PRO A 115 6.27 0.27 -6.70
N ALA A 116 5.13 0.32 -5.99
CA ALA A 116 4.47 -0.90 -5.50
C ALA A 116 3.93 -1.78 -6.63
N ASP A 117 3.57 -1.21 -7.79
CA ASP A 117 3.07 -1.97 -8.94
C ASP A 117 4.14 -2.89 -9.54
N LEU A 118 5.43 -2.55 -9.39
CA LEU A 118 6.55 -3.39 -9.86
C LEU A 118 6.58 -4.76 -9.18
N PHE A 119 5.91 -4.88 -8.04
CA PHE A 119 5.85 -6.10 -7.25
C PHE A 119 4.46 -6.74 -7.24
N ARG A 120 3.54 -6.22 -8.06
CA ARG A 120 2.20 -6.76 -8.24
C ARG A 120 2.21 -7.78 -9.37
N CYS A 121 1.82 -9.00 -9.05
CA CYS A 121 1.85 -10.15 -9.96
C CYS A 121 0.49 -10.87 -10.01
N SER A 122 0.32 -11.71 -11.03
CA SER A 122 -0.68 -12.78 -11.08
C SER A 122 -0.06 -14.03 -11.69
N ASP A 123 -0.77 -15.17 -11.62
CA ASP A 123 -0.34 -16.38 -12.31
C ASP A 123 -0.35 -16.18 -13.83
N GLU A 124 -1.30 -15.39 -14.36
CA GLU A 124 -1.36 -15.12 -15.80
C GLU A 124 -0.29 -14.14 -16.27
N SER A 125 0.08 -13.13 -15.47
CA SER A 125 1.19 -12.23 -15.83
C SER A 125 2.50 -13.00 -15.91
N LYS A 126 2.73 -13.89 -14.93
CA LYS A 126 3.87 -14.81 -14.93
C LYS A 126 3.86 -15.73 -16.15
N PHE A 127 2.73 -16.36 -16.44
CA PHE A 127 2.60 -17.26 -17.59
C PHE A 127 2.84 -16.52 -18.93
N ALA A 128 2.39 -15.27 -19.03
CA ALA A 128 2.62 -14.42 -20.19
C ALA A 128 4.06 -13.89 -20.29
N GLY A 129 4.91 -14.08 -19.26
CA GLY A 129 6.25 -13.53 -19.20
C GLY A 129 6.28 -12.01 -19.02
N ALA A 130 5.26 -11.44 -18.37
CA ALA A 130 5.21 -10.02 -18.02
C ALA A 130 5.97 -9.76 -16.71
N ASP A 131 6.61 -8.59 -16.62
CA ASP A 131 7.35 -8.18 -15.42
C ASP A 131 6.42 -7.87 -14.22
N LEU A 132 5.17 -7.47 -14.49
CA LEU A 132 4.15 -7.12 -13.49
C LEU A 132 2.72 -7.30 -14.03
N ASP A 133 1.72 -7.25 -13.16
CA ASP A 133 0.29 -7.24 -13.53
C ASP A 133 -0.35 -5.87 -13.26
N PHE A 134 -0.35 -5.03 -14.30
CA PHE A 134 -1.04 -3.72 -14.31
C PHE A 134 -2.45 -3.83 -14.89
N ALA A 135 -3.32 -4.62 -14.26
CA ALA A 135 -4.73 -4.76 -14.66
C ALA A 135 -5.67 -4.61 -13.47
N ALA A 136 -6.87 -4.08 -13.76
CA ALA A 136 -8.00 -4.07 -12.85
C ALA A 136 -9.06 -5.06 -13.35
N ASP A 137 -9.12 -6.23 -12.71
CA ASP A 137 -10.00 -7.34 -13.02
C ASP A 137 -10.08 -8.30 -11.82
N SER A 138 -10.94 -9.33 -11.91
CA SER A 138 -11.19 -10.28 -10.81
C SER A 138 -10.19 -11.44 -10.71
N ARG A 139 -9.02 -11.37 -11.36
CA ARG A 139 -7.99 -12.41 -11.20
C ARG A 139 -7.19 -12.11 -9.94
N ASP A 140 -6.72 -13.13 -9.23
CA ASP A 140 -5.90 -12.95 -8.05
C ASP A 140 -4.65 -12.11 -8.36
N LYS A 141 -4.38 -11.12 -7.50
CA LYS A 141 -3.19 -10.27 -7.56
C LYS A 141 -2.42 -10.44 -6.27
N PHE A 142 -1.09 -10.53 -6.36
CA PHE A 142 -0.26 -10.75 -5.20
C PHE A 142 1.06 -10.00 -5.25
N PHE A 143 1.58 -9.71 -4.07
CA PHE A 143 2.91 -9.19 -3.83
C PHE A 143 3.95 -10.30 -4.01
N SER A 144 4.99 -10.02 -4.79
CA SER A 144 6.12 -10.91 -5.03
C SER A 144 7.40 -10.10 -5.20
N LEU A 145 8.51 -10.64 -4.69
CA LEU A 145 9.85 -10.05 -4.82
C LEU A 145 10.79 -10.88 -5.70
N ASP A 146 10.28 -11.97 -6.25
CA ASP A 146 11.04 -12.99 -6.96
C ASP A 146 10.41 -13.27 -8.32
N ASN A 147 10.10 -12.21 -9.06
CA ASN A 147 9.58 -12.28 -10.43
C ASN A 147 8.32 -13.15 -10.55
N CYS A 148 7.36 -12.93 -9.64
CA CYS A 148 6.11 -13.66 -9.53
C CYS A 148 6.26 -15.16 -9.16
N ASP A 149 7.39 -15.60 -8.60
CA ASP A 149 7.57 -16.99 -8.16
C ASP A 149 6.83 -17.31 -6.86
N SER A 150 6.98 -16.44 -5.86
CA SER A 150 6.28 -16.55 -4.58
C SER A 150 5.07 -15.62 -4.49
N LYS A 151 4.03 -16.08 -3.78
CA LYS A 151 2.86 -15.29 -3.44
C LYS A 151 2.95 -14.88 -1.97
N LEU A 152 3.48 -13.69 -1.69
CA LEU A 152 3.72 -13.23 -0.31
C LEU A 152 2.44 -12.76 0.38
N ALA A 153 1.64 -11.96 -0.32
CA ALA A 153 0.36 -11.44 0.17
C ALA A 153 -0.55 -11.07 -1.01
N PRO A 154 -1.87 -11.25 -0.91
CA PRO A 154 -2.77 -10.79 -1.95
C PRO A 154 -3.02 -9.28 -1.87
N PHE A 155 -3.14 -8.66 -3.03
CA PHE A 155 -3.53 -7.25 -3.19
C PHE A 155 -5.02 -7.15 -3.56
N SER A 156 -5.60 -5.98 -3.31
CA SER A 156 -6.88 -5.61 -3.91
C SER A 156 -6.79 -5.50 -5.44
N GLU A 157 -7.90 -5.78 -6.10
CA GLU A 157 -7.97 -6.05 -7.54
C GLU A 157 -8.43 -4.84 -8.37
N GLY A 158 -9.09 -3.87 -7.74
CA GLY A 158 -9.60 -2.67 -8.38
C GLY A 158 -11.05 -2.39 -7.97
N ARG A 159 -11.38 -1.12 -7.80
CA ARG A 159 -12.64 -0.69 -7.19
C ARG A 159 -13.84 -0.89 -8.11
N THR A 160 -13.66 -0.68 -9.41
CA THR A 160 -14.73 -0.63 -10.40
C THR A 160 -14.85 -1.95 -11.14
N TRP A 161 -13.71 -2.53 -11.53
CA TRP A 161 -13.65 -3.73 -12.37
C TRP A 161 -13.01 -4.95 -11.69
N GLY A 162 -12.58 -4.81 -10.43
CA GLY A 162 -12.00 -5.88 -9.62
C GLY A 162 -12.91 -6.32 -8.47
N ASP A 163 -12.35 -6.33 -7.27
CA ASP A 163 -12.98 -6.83 -6.03
C ASP A 163 -13.76 -5.76 -5.25
N GLY A 164 -13.90 -4.56 -5.81
CA GLY A 164 -14.60 -3.45 -5.15
C GLY A 164 -13.70 -2.58 -4.28
N GLN A 165 -12.40 -2.91 -4.16
CA GLN A 165 -11.44 -2.19 -3.35
C GLN A 165 -10.30 -1.60 -4.20
N GLN A 166 -9.73 -0.49 -3.74
CA GLN A 166 -8.65 0.20 -4.46
C GLN A 166 -7.39 -0.67 -4.52
N ALA A 167 -6.76 -0.73 -5.68
CA ALA A 167 -5.57 -1.54 -5.91
C ALA A 167 -4.36 -1.07 -5.08
N SER A 168 -4.40 0.17 -4.57
CA SER A 168 -3.48 0.69 -3.55
C SER A 168 -3.60 0.05 -2.16
N HIS A 169 -4.15 -1.16 -2.03
CA HIS A 169 -4.39 -1.83 -0.75
C HIS A 169 -4.04 -3.31 -0.79
N TRP A 170 -3.84 -3.88 0.40
CA TRP A 170 -3.94 -5.32 0.60
C TRP A 170 -5.35 -5.83 0.34
N LYS A 171 -5.50 -7.14 0.13
CA LYS A 171 -6.83 -7.74 0.04
C LYS A 171 -7.60 -7.56 1.35
N ASP A 172 -8.83 -7.10 1.23
CA ASP A 172 -9.75 -6.81 2.32
C ASP A 172 -10.09 -8.04 3.18
N ASN A 173 -10.27 -7.83 4.49
CA ASN A 173 -10.69 -8.83 5.47
C ASN A 173 -9.78 -10.07 5.54
N MET A 174 -8.50 -9.91 5.24
CA MET A 174 -7.51 -10.99 5.33
C MET A 174 -6.49 -10.80 6.46
N HIS A 175 -6.59 -9.70 7.22
CA HIS A 175 -5.68 -9.35 8.32
C HIS A 175 -4.19 -9.38 7.90
N ILE A 176 -3.92 -8.87 6.70
CA ILE A 176 -2.58 -8.90 6.08
C ILE A 176 -1.67 -7.85 6.71
N GLY A 177 -2.19 -6.66 6.94
CA GLY A 177 -1.42 -5.51 7.39
C GLY A 177 -2.28 -4.27 7.52
N ILE A 178 -1.62 -3.16 7.85
CA ILE A 178 -2.25 -1.88 8.15
C ILE A 178 -2.93 -1.24 6.93
N LEU A 179 -2.54 -1.64 5.71
CA LEU A 179 -3.14 -1.18 4.45
C LEU A 179 -4.32 -2.07 3.99
N ASP A 180 -5.08 -2.64 4.93
CA ASP A 180 -6.40 -3.20 4.66
C ASP A 180 -7.37 -2.06 4.26
N PRO A 181 -8.13 -2.17 3.15
CA PRO A 181 -8.99 -1.11 2.64
C PRO A 181 -10.19 -0.79 3.54
N THR A 182 -10.50 -1.63 4.53
CA THR A 182 -11.57 -1.35 5.48
C THR A 182 -11.08 -1.39 6.92
N ALA A 183 -11.64 -0.48 7.72
CA ALA A 183 -11.49 -0.49 9.16
C ALA A 183 -12.86 -0.74 9.79
N GLY A 184 -12.95 -1.70 10.70
CA GLY A 184 -14.12 -1.99 11.50
C GLY A 184 -14.18 -1.16 12.78
N ARG A 185 -15.40 -1.04 13.35
CA ARG A 185 -15.54 -0.53 14.73
C ARG A 185 -15.15 -1.62 15.72
N GLY A 186 -14.45 -1.24 16.78
CA GLY A 186 -13.91 -2.19 17.76
C GLY A 186 -12.72 -3.01 17.26
N GLU A 187 -12.22 -2.71 16.06
CA GLU A 187 -11.05 -3.39 15.49
C GLU A 187 -9.77 -2.66 15.88
N VAL A 188 -8.74 -3.44 16.24
CA VAL A 188 -7.37 -2.94 16.41
C VAL A 188 -6.64 -3.16 15.09
N LEU A 189 -6.15 -2.08 14.48
CA LEU A 189 -5.37 -2.17 13.26
C LEU A 189 -3.88 -2.19 13.62
N ALA A 190 -3.10 -3.01 12.91
CA ALA A 190 -1.68 -3.19 13.23
C ALA A 190 -0.81 -3.29 11.98
N ILE A 191 0.39 -2.72 12.09
CA ILE A 191 1.47 -2.92 11.13
C ILE A 191 1.92 -4.38 11.21
N SER A 192 2.02 -5.04 10.06
CA SER A 192 2.53 -6.39 9.91
C SER A 192 3.93 -6.42 9.30
N LYS A 193 4.53 -7.61 9.26
CA LYS A 193 5.80 -7.82 8.55
C LYS A 193 5.66 -7.63 7.04
N LEU A 194 4.48 -7.89 6.48
CA LEU A 194 4.22 -7.73 5.05
C LEU A 194 4.16 -6.25 4.66
N ASP A 195 3.62 -5.40 5.54
CA ASP A 195 3.72 -3.94 5.37
C ASP A 195 5.18 -3.51 5.30
N ILE A 196 5.98 -3.88 6.31
CA ILE A 196 7.40 -3.52 6.39
C ILE A 196 8.16 -4.02 5.16
N GLN A 197 7.89 -5.25 4.71
CA GLN A 197 8.54 -5.84 3.54
C GLN A 197 8.18 -5.11 2.24
N LEU A 198 6.94 -4.65 2.07
CA LEU A 198 6.57 -3.84 0.92
C LEU A 198 7.22 -2.46 0.98
N TYR A 199 7.23 -1.81 2.15
CA TYR A 199 7.90 -0.52 2.34
C TYR A 199 9.40 -0.59 2.00
N ASP A 200 10.07 -1.67 2.40
CA ASP A 200 11.45 -1.98 2.01
C ASP A 200 11.61 -2.07 0.49
N ALA A 201 10.72 -2.81 -0.17
CA ALA A 201 10.72 -2.96 -1.63
C ALA A 201 10.54 -1.62 -2.37
N ILE A 202 9.81 -0.65 -1.80
CA ILE A 202 9.62 0.69 -2.36
C ILE A 202 10.59 1.75 -1.80
N GLY A 203 11.66 1.32 -1.13
CA GLY A 203 12.83 2.12 -0.78
C GLY A 203 12.94 2.56 0.69
N TRP A 204 11.97 2.26 1.54
CA TRP A 204 11.99 2.66 2.95
C TRP A 204 12.69 1.63 3.83
N ASN A 205 13.56 2.06 4.73
CA ASN A 205 14.17 1.16 5.70
C ASN A 205 13.50 1.31 7.06
N ALA A 206 13.03 0.20 7.63
CA ALA A 206 12.57 0.19 9.00
C ALA A 206 13.74 0.48 9.95
N VAL A 207 13.58 1.49 10.82
CA VAL A 207 14.54 1.75 11.89
C VAL A 207 14.13 0.89 13.09
N PRO A 208 15.02 0.02 13.60
CA PRO A 208 14.73 -0.73 14.81
C PRO A 208 14.38 0.23 15.94
N GLU A 209 13.32 -0.07 16.70
CA GLU A 209 12.96 0.65 17.92
C GLU A 209 14.24 0.92 18.74
N PRO A 210 14.59 2.20 19.00
CA PRO A 210 15.80 2.49 19.73
C PRO A 210 15.77 1.76 21.07
N ALA A 211 16.80 0.94 21.33
CA ALA A 211 16.98 0.28 22.63
C ALA A 211 16.90 1.27 23.80
N SER A 212 17.10 2.57 23.53
CA SER A 212 16.87 3.71 24.39
C SER A 212 15.47 3.76 25.02
N ILE A 213 14.39 3.48 24.28
CA ILE A 213 13.01 3.50 24.82
C ILE A 213 12.80 2.33 25.77
N ALA A 214 13.28 1.14 25.41
CA ALA A 214 13.28 -0.02 26.28
C ALA A 214 14.15 0.19 27.54
N LEU A 215 15.33 0.81 27.41
CA LEU A 215 16.21 1.18 28.51
C LEU A 215 15.62 2.27 29.39
N PHE A 216 14.89 3.23 28.83
CA PHE A 216 14.20 4.28 29.58
C PHE A 216 13.02 3.69 30.37
N GLY A 217 12.26 2.78 29.76
CA GLY A 217 11.20 2.02 30.43
C GLY A 217 11.73 1.14 31.57
N LEU A 218 12.82 0.41 31.34
CA LEU A 218 13.51 -0.38 32.37
C LEU A 218 14.11 0.50 33.47
N GLY A 219 14.65 1.67 33.10
CA GLY A 219 15.19 2.67 34.04
C GLY A 219 14.11 3.23 34.97
N LEU A 220 12.95 3.60 34.43
CA LEU A 220 11.80 4.07 35.19
C LEU A 220 11.25 2.97 36.12
N ALA A 221 11.12 1.73 35.63
CA ALA A 221 10.71 0.58 36.43
C ALA A 221 11.70 0.28 37.58
N GLY A 222 13.00 0.38 37.31
CA GLY A 222 14.07 0.24 38.31
C GLY A 222 13.99 1.29 39.41
N VAL A 223 13.75 2.56 39.05
CA VAL A 223 13.58 3.66 40.03
C VAL A 223 12.33 3.47 40.89
N VAL A 224 11.21 3.01 40.32
CA VAL A 224 9.97 2.70 41.05
C VAL A 224 10.17 1.49 41.98
N GLY A 225 10.86 0.44 41.52
CA GLY A 225 11.19 -0.73 42.32
C GLY A 225 12.10 -0.42 43.51
N LEU A 226 13.10 0.44 43.32
CA LEU A 226 13.99 0.91 44.39
C LEU A 226 13.26 1.79 45.42
N ARG A 227 12.27 2.59 44.99
CA ARG A 227 11.40 3.38 45.89
C ARG A 227 10.47 2.50 46.73
N ARG A 228 9.96 1.39 46.18
CA ARG A 228 9.09 0.45 46.91
C ARG A 228 9.83 -0.40 47.94
N ARG A 229 11.13 -0.68 47.74
CA ARG A 229 11.98 -1.40 48.72
C ARG A 229 12.47 -0.54 49.89
N ARG A 230 12.28 0.78 49.83
CA ARG A 230 12.73 1.74 50.86
C ARG A 230 11.61 2.22 51.79
N LYS A 231 10.40 1.67 51.68
CA LYS A 231 9.32 1.79 52.65
C LYS A 231 9.14 0.45 53.34
#